data_AF-A0A966RZQ6-F1
#
_entry.id   AF-A0A966RZQ6-F1
#
_cell.length_a   1.000
_cell.length_b   1.000
_cell.length_c   1.000
_cell.angle_alpha   90.00
_cell.angle_beta   90.00
_cell.angle_gamma   90.00
#
_symmetry.space_group_name_H-M   'P 1'
#
loop_
_entity.id
_entity.type
_entity.pdbx_description
1 polymer ?
#
loop_
_entity_poly.entity_id
_entity_poly.type
_entity_poly.pdbx_seq_one_letter_code
_entity_poly.pdbx_strand_id
1 'polypeptide(L)' 'MLLPPFEISYAISIHKSQGSEYEEVDILLPSSKEPLLTEHLYTAMTRAKKAFSLFS' A
#
# COMPACT_ATOMS: atom_id res chain seq x y z
N MET A 1 -25.65 -1.50 -4.23
CA MET A 1 -24.73 -0.41 -4.61
C MET A 1 -23.83 -0.97 -5.72
N LEU A 2 -23.90 -0.43 -6.95
CA LEU A 2 -23.03 -0.86 -8.05
C LEU A 2 -21.65 -0.21 -7.87
N LEU A 3 -20.59 -1.01 -7.97
CA LEU A 3 -19.22 -0.49 -8.03
C LEU A 3 -18.98 0.22 -9.36
N PRO A 4 -18.19 1.30 -9.40
CA PRO A 4 -17.80 1.93 -10.65
C PRO A 4 -17.00 0.95 -11.53
N PRO A 5 -17.07 1.08 -12.86
CA PRO A 5 -16.38 0.16 -13.78
C PRO A 5 -14.85 0.24 -13.69
N PHE A 6 -14.31 1.37 -13.23
CA PHE A 6 -12.88 1.57 -12.94
C PHE A 6 -12.68 2.72 -11.94
N GLU A 7 -11.50 2.76 -11.31
CA GLU A 7 -11.06 3.83 -10.41
C GLU A 7 -9.60 4.17 -10.72
N ILE A 8 -9.26 5.46 -10.76
CA ILE A 8 -7.89 5.93 -10.94
C ILE A 8 -7.06 5.49 -9.73
N SER A 9 -5.90 4.87 -9.97
CA SER A 9 -5.10 4.21 -8.92
C SER A 9 -3.62 4.59 -9.00
N TYR A 10 -3.29 5.88 -8.91
CA TYR A 10 -1.89 6.34 -8.81
C TYR A 10 -1.23 5.92 -7.49
N ALA A 11 -2.02 5.90 -6.41
CA ALA A 11 -1.67 5.36 -5.12
C ALA A 11 -2.88 4.59 -4.59
N ILE A 12 -2.63 3.46 -3.94
CA ILE A 12 -3.67 2.62 -3.35
C ILE A 12 -3.35 2.36 -1.88
N SER A 13 -4.39 2.12 -1.09
CA SER A 13 -4.19 1.70 0.30
C SER A 13 -3.57 0.30 0.35
N ILE A 14 -2.88 0.01 1.45
CA ILE A 14 -2.33 -1.32 1.72
C ILE A 14 -3.43 -2.39 1.63
N HIS A 15 -4.62 -2.09 2.13
CA HIS A 15 -5.80 -2.95 2.02
C HIS A 15 -6.20 -3.25 0.57
N LYS A 16 -6.27 -2.24 -0.31
CA LYS A 16 -6.60 -2.44 -1.72
C LYS A 16 -5.51 -3.22 -2.48
N SER A 17 -4.28 -3.24 -1.98
CA SER A 17 -3.16 -4.00 -2.58
C SER A 17 -3.11 -5.49 -2.18
N GLN A 18 -4.01 -5.96 -1.30
CA GLN A 18 -3.96 -7.33 -0.79
C GLN A 18 -4.13 -8.35 -1.93
N GLY A 19 -3.23 -9.34 -1.98
CA GLY A 19 -3.21 -10.37 -3.02
C GLY A 19 -2.55 -9.94 -4.34
N SER A 20 -2.09 -8.69 -4.44
CA SER A 20 -1.27 -8.20 -5.55
C SER A 20 0.22 -8.17 -5.17
N GLU A 21 1.09 -8.22 -6.17
CA GLU A 21 2.53 -8.06 -6.00
C GLU A 21 3.09 -7.20 -7.14
N TYR A 22 4.13 -6.43 -6.84
CA TYR A 22 4.76 -5.48 -7.75
C TYR A 22 6.29 -5.65 -7.71
N GLU A 23 6.97 -5.29 -8.80
CA GLU A 23 8.44 -5.36 -8.85
C GLU A 23 9.07 -4.46 -7.77
N GLU A 24 8.59 -3.22 -7.68
CA GLU A 24 9.01 -2.21 -6.72
C GLU A 24 7.78 -1.56 -6.08
N VAL A 25 7.89 -1.19 -4.79
CA VAL A 25 6.79 -0.57 -4.03
C VAL A 25 7.30 0.65 -3.25
N ASP A 26 6.67 1.79 -3.47
CA ASP A 26 6.86 2.98 -2.65
C ASP A 26 5.79 3.05 -1.55
N ILE A 27 6.22 3.01 -0.29
CA ILE A 27 5.35 3.05 0.89
C ILE A 27 5.36 4.46 1.46
N LEU A 28 4.20 5.12 1.42
CA LEU A 28 4.01 6.45 2.03
C LEU A 28 3.34 6.29 3.39
N LEU A 29 4.04 6.71 4.46
CA LEU A 29 3.49 6.79 5.80
C LEU A 29 2.70 8.10 5.96
N PRO A 30 1.58 8.08 6.69
CA PRO A 30 0.85 9.29 7.02
C PRO A 30 1.68 10.16 7.97
N SER A 31 1.63 11.47 7.77
CA SER A 31 2.29 12.46 8.63
C SER A 31 1.64 12.61 10.01
N SER A 32 0.47 12.00 10.23
CA SER A 32 -0.24 11.98 11.51
C SER A 32 0.41 11.00 12.50
N LYS A 33 0.43 11.35 13.80
CA LYS A 33 0.92 10.48 14.89
C LYS A 33 0.00 9.28 15.22
N GLU A 34 -0.97 8.99 14.35
CA GLU A 34 -1.85 7.84 14.51
C GLU A 34 -1.01 6.55 14.52
N PRO A 35 -1.31 5.58 15.38
CA PRO A 35 -0.56 4.34 15.43
C PRO A 35 -0.66 3.59 14.10
N LEU A 36 0.47 3.47 13.41
CA LEU A 36 0.59 2.56 12.29
C LEU A 36 0.72 1.16 12.84
N LEU A 37 -0.28 0.31 12.57
CA LEU A 37 -0.19 -1.08 12.99
C LEU A 37 0.93 -1.77 12.22
N THR A 38 1.83 -2.43 12.93
CA THR A 38 3.02 -3.09 12.37
C THR A 38 2.67 -4.08 11.26
N GLU A 39 1.51 -4.73 11.35
CA GLU A 39 0.99 -5.64 10.34
C GLU A 39 0.67 -4.97 9.00
N HIS A 40 0.25 -3.70 9.00
CA HIS A 40 0.03 -2.96 7.75
C HIS A 40 1.35 -2.72 7.05
N LEU A 41 2.37 -2.28 7.79
CA LEU A 41 3.69 -2.05 7.22
C LEU A 41 4.32 -3.35 6.71
N TYR A 42 4.20 -4.44 7.47
CA TYR A 42 4.63 -5.76 7.04
C TYR A 42 3.92 -6.20 5.74
N THR A 43 2.60 -6.01 5.69
CA THR A 43 1.81 -6.32 4.49
C THR A 43 2.29 -5.48 3.30
N ALA A 44 2.52 -4.19 3.47
CA ALA A 44 3.03 -3.30 2.43
C ALA A 44 4.40 -3.75 1.90
N MET A 45 5.33 -4.08 2.78
CA MET A 45 6.67 -4.57 2.40
C MET A 45 6.59 -5.89 1.61
N THR A 46 5.70 -6.81 2.01
CA THR A 46 5.50 -8.08 1.28
C THR A 46 4.72 -7.94 -0.04
N ARG A 47 4.38 -6.72 -0.49
CA ARG A 47 3.89 -6.49 -1.86
C ARG A 47 5.04 -6.34 -2.87
N ALA A 48 6.26 -6.04 -2.42
CA ALA A 48 7.42 -5.88 -3.29
C ALA A 48 8.09 -7.23 -3.58
N LYS A 49 8.38 -7.50 -4.86
CA LYS A 49 9.15 -8.68 -5.29
C LYS A 49 10.66 -8.45 -5.24
N LYS A 50 11.13 -7.23 -5.52
CA LYS A 50 12.56 -6.90 -5.56
C LYS A 50 12.97 -5.87 -4.53
N ALA A 51 12.28 -4.74 -4.47
CA ALA A 51 12.66 -3.62 -3.61
C ALA A 51 11.46 -2.82 -3.15
N PHE A 52 11.61 -2.15 -2.00
CA PHE A 52 10.65 -1.16 -1.54
C PHE A 52 11.37 0.07 -1.01
N SER A 53 10.72 1.22 -1.12
CA SER A 53 11.14 2.49 -0.51
C SER A 53 10.12 2.90 0.53
N LEU A 54 10.58 3.59 1.59
CA LEU A 54 9.73 4.10 2.66
C LEU A 54 9.87 5.62 2.74
N PHE A 55 8.74 6.32 2.67
CA PHE A 55 8.64 7.77 2.80
C PHE A 55 7.78 8.10 4.02
N SER A 56 8.24 9.01 4.87
CA SER A 56 7.57 9.42 6.11
C SER A 56 7.51 10.93 6.27
#